data_AF-A4FQ69-F1
#
_entry.id   AF-A4FQ69-F1
#
_cell.length_a   1.000
_cell.length_b   1.000
_cell.length_c   1.000
_cell.angle_alpha   90.00
_cell.angle_beta   90.00
_cell.angle_gamma   90.00
#
_symmetry.space_group_name_H-M   'P 1'
#
loop_
_entity.id
_entity.type
_entity.pdbx_description
1 polymer ?
#
loop_
_entity_poly.entity_id
_entity_poly.type
_entity_poly.pdbx_seq_one_letter_code
_entity_poly.pdbx_strand_id
1 'polypeptide(L)'
;MPQQRRAQATRRTILVAAAEEFDRVGYEATTLNGILRRGGVTKGAFYFHFASKEDVARVLVREQRERWPALWRRWVRRGLDPLSTAIGLVDELLAVLDEDVATRAGMRLACRREIEAADPPDWERVLTELLDRAADRGYLLPTVDPRALARVVYSALVGARTIDRGAVSTGRTAEVWRIVLRGAATPEWLRTNPVLQPPDERPR
;
A
#
# COMPACT_ATOMS: atom_id res chain seq x y z
N MET A 1 21.90 20.32 -19.04
CA MET A 1 21.67 19.89 -17.65
C MET A 1 22.02 18.40 -17.40
N PRO A 2 23.30 17.98 -17.40
CA PRO A 2 23.69 16.57 -17.17
C PRO A 2 23.93 16.24 -15.68
N GLN A 3 24.45 17.20 -14.91
CA GLN A 3 24.84 17.01 -13.50
C GLN A 3 23.62 16.81 -12.58
N GLN A 4 22.55 17.56 -12.81
CA GLN A 4 21.31 17.45 -12.03
C GLN A 4 20.61 16.10 -12.23
N ARG A 5 20.63 15.55 -13.46
CA ARG A 5 20.10 14.21 -13.75
C ARG A 5 20.90 13.11 -13.06
N ARG A 6 22.23 13.21 -13.06
CA ARG A 6 23.12 12.27 -12.34
C ARG A 6 22.87 12.31 -10.83
N ALA A 7 22.77 13.50 -10.25
CA ALA A 7 22.46 13.66 -8.83
C ALA A 7 21.10 13.04 -8.44
N GLN A 8 20.06 13.22 -9.27
CA GLN A 8 18.76 12.60 -9.03
C GLN A 8 18.81 11.06 -9.15
N ALA A 9 19.56 10.53 -10.12
CA ALA A 9 19.76 9.09 -10.27
C ALA A 9 20.46 8.49 -9.03
N THR A 10 21.55 9.10 -8.57
CA THR A 10 22.27 8.65 -7.36
C THR A 10 21.38 8.71 -6.12
N ARG A 11 20.62 9.79 -5.92
CA ARG A 11 19.64 9.89 -4.83
C ARG A 11 18.64 8.73 -4.87
N ARG A 12 18.11 8.40 -6.05
CA ARG A 12 17.16 7.29 -6.23
C ARG A 12 17.82 5.94 -5.95
N THR A 13 19.06 5.72 -6.40
CA THR A 13 19.83 4.49 -6.10
C THR A 13 20.00 4.30 -4.60
N ILE A 14 20.32 5.36 -3.85
CA ILE A 14 20.45 5.30 -2.39
C ILE A 14 19.13 4.93 -1.73
N LEU A 15 18.01 5.54 -2.16
CA LEU A 15 16.68 5.24 -1.61
C LEU A 15 16.28 3.78 -1.84
N VAL A 16 16.46 3.27 -3.05
CA VAL A 16 16.15 1.86 -3.38
C VAL A 16 17.04 0.90 -2.58
N ALA A 17 18.35 1.15 -2.51
CA ALA A 17 19.27 0.32 -1.74
C ALA A 17 18.92 0.31 -0.24
N ALA A 18 18.55 1.46 0.32
CA ALA A 18 18.11 1.54 1.71
C ALA A 18 16.80 0.78 1.93
N ALA A 19 15.82 0.97 1.05
CA ALA A 19 14.53 0.28 1.12
C ALA A 19 14.68 -1.24 1.07
N GLU A 20 15.52 -1.75 0.16
CA GLU A 20 15.83 -3.18 0.07
C GLU A 20 16.54 -3.73 1.31
N GLU A 21 17.47 -2.98 1.92
CA GLU A 21 18.08 -3.41 3.19
C GLU A 21 17.06 -3.39 4.35
N PHE A 22 16.19 -2.36 4.42
CA PHE A 22 15.10 -2.31 5.40
C PHE A 22 14.14 -3.50 5.24
N ASP A 23 13.84 -3.88 4.01
CA ASP A 23 12.99 -5.04 3.71
C ASP A 23 13.67 -6.34 4.18
N ARG A 24 14.98 -6.48 3.90
CA ARG A 24 15.77 -7.68 4.17
C ARG A 24 16.05 -7.94 5.65
N VAL A 25 16.50 -6.94 6.40
CA VAL A 25 16.96 -7.11 7.79
C VAL A 25 16.18 -6.28 8.81
N GLY A 26 15.24 -5.45 8.36
CA GLY A 26 14.58 -4.47 9.20
C GLY A 26 15.36 -3.17 9.32
N TYR A 27 14.63 -2.10 9.70
CA TYR A 27 15.19 -0.76 9.82
C TYR A 27 16.33 -0.70 10.84
N GLU A 28 16.12 -1.23 12.04
CA GLU A 28 17.09 -1.18 13.13
C GLU A 28 18.42 -1.86 12.77
N ALA A 29 18.36 -3.09 12.25
CA ALA A 29 19.56 -3.86 11.89
C ALA A 29 20.26 -3.37 10.61
N THR A 30 19.66 -2.44 9.86
CA THR A 30 20.28 -1.88 8.66
C THR A 30 21.43 -0.94 9.01
N THR A 31 22.58 -1.14 8.37
CA THR A 31 23.78 -0.32 8.54
C THR A 31 24.06 0.53 7.29
N LEU A 32 24.73 1.68 7.47
CA LEU A 32 25.17 2.51 6.35
C LEU A 32 26.02 1.69 5.35
N ASN A 33 26.97 0.89 5.84
CA ASN A 33 27.80 0.04 4.98
C ASN A 33 26.97 -0.97 4.17
N GLY A 34 25.89 -1.51 4.75
CA GLY A 34 24.94 -2.36 4.03
C GLY A 34 24.28 -1.64 2.86
N ILE A 35 23.81 -0.41 3.08
CA ILE A 35 23.20 0.43 2.05
C ILE A 35 24.22 0.78 0.96
N LEU A 36 25.42 1.22 1.34
CA LEU A 36 26.49 1.59 0.41
C LEU A 36 26.87 0.42 -0.50
N ARG A 37 27.10 -0.76 0.09
CA ARG A 37 27.47 -1.98 -0.62
C ARG A 37 26.37 -2.40 -1.61
N ARG A 38 25.11 -2.35 -1.19
CA ARG A 38 23.97 -2.74 -2.03
C ARG A 38 23.76 -1.78 -3.20
N GLY A 39 23.82 -0.48 -2.95
CA GLY A 39 23.60 0.52 -4.00
C GLY A 39 24.80 0.78 -4.89
N GLY A 40 25.95 0.16 -4.60
CA GLY A 40 27.21 0.45 -5.31
C GLY A 40 27.63 1.92 -5.18
N VAL A 41 27.27 2.58 -4.07
CA VAL A 41 27.48 4.01 -3.84
C VAL A 41 28.58 4.24 -2.81
N THR A 42 29.37 5.29 -3.02
CA THR A 42 30.42 5.67 -2.08
C THR A 42 29.83 6.39 -0.87
N LYS A 43 30.57 6.35 0.25
CA LYS A 43 30.22 7.09 1.46
C LYS A 43 30.04 8.59 1.20
N GLY A 44 30.92 9.19 0.39
CA GLY A 44 30.82 10.61 0.01
C GLY A 44 29.56 10.92 -0.81
N ALA A 45 29.19 10.06 -1.76
CA ALA A 45 27.96 10.23 -2.54
C ALA A 45 26.71 10.10 -1.68
N PHE A 46 26.72 9.24 -0.65
CA PHE A 46 25.63 9.15 0.31
C PHE A 46 25.46 10.46 1.09
N TYR A 47 26.53 10.95 1.72
CA TYR A 47 26.46 12.17 2.54
C TYR A 47 26.19 13.44 1.75
N PHE A 48 26.43 13.43 0.44
CA PHE A 48 25.98 14.51 -0.45
C PHE A 48 24.44 14.60 -0.55
N HIS A 49 23.73 13.49 -0.37
CA HIS A 49 22.27 13.43 -0.52
C HIS A 49 21.50 13.28 0.79
N PHE A 50 22.08 12.61 1.79
CA PHE A 50 21.40 12.27 3.05
C PHE A 50 22.35 12.41 4.23
N ALA A 51 21.86 13.01 5.31
CA ALA A 51 22.65 13.17 6.53
C ALA A 51 22.80 11.87 7.32
N SER A 52 21.83 10.95 7.21
CA SER A 52 21.80 9.71 8.00
C SER A 52 20.89 8.65 7.39
N LYS A 53 20.93 7.41 7.92
CA LYS A 53 19.96 6.33 7.62
C LYS A 53 18.52 6.78 7.91
N GLU A 54 18.32 7.50 9.00
CA GLU A 54 17.03 8.02 9.42
C GLU A 54 16.50 9.09 8.45
N ASP A 55 17.38 9.92 7.89
CA ASP A 55 17.02 10.88 6.85
C ASP A 55 16.49 10.18 5.59
N VAL A 56 17.15 9.08 5.18
CA VAL A 56 16.64 8.23 4.09
C VAL A 56 15.27 7.66 4.43
N ALA A 57 15.08 7.13 5.64
CA ALA A 57 13.81 6.56 6.09
C ALA A 57 12.68 7.61 6.11
N ARG A 58 12.95 8.83 6.59
CA ARG A 58 12.00 9.96 6.53
C ARG A 58 11.58 10.29 5.11
N VAL A 59 12.53 10.28 4.17
CA VAL A 59 12.24 10.51 2.76
C VAL A 59 11.32 9.41 2.20
N LEU A 60 11.60 8.14 2.48
CA LEU A 60 10.75 7.03 2.02
C LEU A 60 9.32 7.14 2.55
N VAL A 61 9.16 7.45 3.84
CA VAL A 61 7.84 7.70 4.45
C VAL A 61 7.12 8.86 3.75
N ARG A 62 7.81 9.98 3.53
CA ARG A 62 7.22 11.15 2.87
C ARG A 62 6.81 10.86 1.43
N GLU A 63 7.68 10.22 0.64
CA GLU A 63 7.40 9.88 -0.76
C GLU A 63 6.22 8.90 -0.87
N GLN A 64 6.09 7.96 0.07
CA GLN A 64 4.91 7.08 0.15
C GLN A 64 3.63 7.89 0.46
N ARG A 65 3.68 8.81 1.43
CA ARG A 65 2.54 9.65 1.82
C ARG A 65 2.04 10.53 0.68
N GLU A 66 2.95 11.11 -0.11
CA GLU A 66 2.61 11.99 -1.23
C GLU A 66 1.89 11.25 -2.39
N ARG A 67 2.12 9.94 -2.54
CA ARG A 67 1.44 9.13 -3.58
C ARG A 67 -0.03 8.86 -3.25
N TRP A 68 -0.37 8.78 -1.97
CA TRP A 68 -1.69 8.35 -1.51
C TRP A 68 -2.85 9.28 -1.96
N PRO A 69 -2.76 10.61 -1.80
CA PRO A 69 -3.82 11.52 -2.28
C PRO A 69 -4.01 11.50 -3.81
N ALA A 70 -2.97 11.19 -4.57
CA ALA A 70 -3.07 11.08 -6.03
C ALA A 70 -3.82 9.80 -6.44
N LEU A 71 -3.50 8.68 -5.80
CA LEU A 71 -4.19 7.40 -5.98
C LEU A 71 -5.69 7.54 -5.65
N TRP A 72 -6.00 8.07 -4.47
CA TRP A 72 -7.37 8.35 -4.03
C TRP A 72 -8.16 9.20 -5.04
N ARG A 73 -7.64 10.38 -5.38
CA ARG A 73 -8.31 11.31 -6.32
C ARG A 73 -8.53 10.68 -7.69
N ARG A 74 -7.67 9.75 -8.11
CA ARG A 74 -7.83 9.04 -9.38
C ARG A 74 -8.97 8.04 -9.32
N TRP A 75 -9.10 7.28 -8.23
CA TRP A 75 -10.18 6.32 -8.04
C TRP A 75 -11.54 6.98 -7.86
N VAL A 76 -11.63 8.01 -7.01
CA VAL A 76 -12.89 8.74 -6.81
C VAL A 76 -13.41 9.37 -8.11
N ARG A 77 -12.53 9.89 -8.96
CA ARG A 77 -12.92 10.48 -10.25
C ARG A 77 -13.46 9.49 -11.27
N ARG A 78 -13.30 8.18 -11.07
CA ARG A 78 -13.86 7.17 -11.98
C ARG A 78 -15.38 7.05 -11.88
N GLY A 79 -16.00 7.62 -10.84
CA GLY A 79 -17.46 7.60 -10.68
C GLY A 79 -18.03 6.21 -10.45
N LEU A 80 -17.21 5.27 -9.97
CA LEU A 80 -17.66 3.94 -9.57
C LEU A 80 -18.47 4.00 -8.28
N ASP A 81 -19.23 2.96 -7.99
CA ASP A 81 -19.85 2.80 -6.67
C ASP A 81 -18.76 2.66 -5.57
N PRO A 82 -19.09 2.94 -4.30
CA PRO A 82 -18.08 2.99 -3.23
C PRO A 82 -17.35 1.66 -2.99
N LEU A 83 -18.02 0.52 -3.13
CA LEU A 83 -17.37 -0.80 -2.95
C LEU A 83 -16.44 -1.12 -4.12
N SER A 84 -16.87 -0.88 -5.35
CA SER A 84 -15.98 -1.02 -6.53
C SER A 84 -14.79 -0.06 -6.46
N THR A 85 -14.99 1.16 -5.93
CA THR A 85 -13.91 2.12 -5.67
C THR A 85 -12.94 1.58 -4.62
N ALA A 86 -13.45 0.99 -3.53
CA ALA A 86 -12.63 0.42 -2.46
C ALA A 86 -11.79 -0.77 -2.96
N ILE A 87 -12.40 -1.69 -3.70
CA ILE A 87 -11.72 -2.85 -4.31
C ILE A 87 -10.56 -2.37 -5.18
N GLY A 88 -10.85 -1.50 -6.14
CA GLY A 88 -9.85 -1.06 -7.10
C GLY A 88 -8.72 -0.23 -6.47
N LEU A 89 -9.05 0.63 -5.51
CA LEU A 89 -8.05 1.41 -4.77
C LEU A 89 -7.09 0.51 -4.01
N VAL A 90 -7.63 -0.52 -3.36
CA VAL A 90 -6.84 -1.50 -2.62
C VAL A 90 -6.02 -2.36 -3.58
N ASP A 91 -6.60 -2.88 -4.66
CA ASP A 91 -5.88 -3.68 -5.66
C ASP A 91 -4.68 -2.92 -6.22
N GLU A 92 -4.86 -1.64 -6.56
CA GLU A 92 -3.75 -0.83 -7.07
C GLU A 92 -2.73 -0.49 -5.99
N LEU A 93 -3.15 -0.16 -4.77
CA LEU A 93 -2.22 0.05 -3.66
C LEU A 93 -1.33 -1.19 -3.50
N LEU A 94 -1.94 -2.38 -3.50
CA LEU A 94 -1.20 -3.60 -3.38
C LEU A 94 -0.25 -3.79 -4.57
N ALA A 95 -0.67 -3.56 -5.81
CA ALA A 95 0.22 -3.65 -6.97
C ALA A 95 1.45 -2.71 -6.85
N VAL A 96 1.23 -1.45 -6.43
CA VAL A 96 2.33 -0.49 -6.21
C VAL A 96 3.30 -0.96 -5.13
N LEU A 97 2.80 -1.56 -4.05
CA LEU A 97 3.64 -2.09 -2.97
C LEU A 97 4.46 -3.32 -3.42
N ASP A 98 4.00 -4.08 -4.41
CA ASP A 98 4.77 -5.20 -4.96
C ASP A 98 5.89 -4.71 -5.88
N GLU A 99 5.57 -3.74 -6.76
CA GLU A 99 6.49 -3.22 -7.76
C GLU A 99 7.56 -2.28 -7.20
N ASP A 100 7.24 -1.51 -6.17
CA ASP A 100 8.11 -0.45 -5.64
C ASP A 100 8.53 -0.70 -4.19
N VAL A 101 9.72 -1.29 -4.03
CA VAL A 101 10.35 -1.55 -2.73
C VAL A 101 10.50 -0.28 -1.87
N ALA A 102 10.71 0.90 -2.48
CA ALA A 102 10.83 2.15 -1.74
C ALA A 102 9.48 2.57 -1.12
N THR A 103 8.39 2.44 -1.89
CA THR A 103 7.04 2.69 -1.38
C THR A 103 6.65 1.68 -0.31
N ARG A 104 6.99 0.40 -0.51
CA ARG A 104 6.78 -0.67 0.48
C ARG A 104 7.51 -0.40 1.79
N ALA A 105 8.79 -0.03 1.72
CA ALA A 105 9.58 0.31 2.89
C ALA A 105 9.00 1.55 3.62
N GLY A 106 8.63 2.60 2.89
CA GLY A 106 7.99 3.79 3.47
C GLY A 106 6.69 3.46 4.21
N MET A 107 5.83 2.64 3.60
CA MET A 107 4.57 2.17 4.21
C MET A 107 4.83 1.38 5.52
N ARG A 108 5.79 0.46 5.50
CA ARG A 108 6.14 -0.37 6.67
C ARG A 108 6.69 0.47 7.82
N LEU A 109 7.61 1.40 7.53
CA LEU A 109 8.18 2.33 8.51
C LEU A 109 7.09 3.17 9.18
N ALA A 110 6.14 3.69 8.39
CA ALA A 110 5.02 4.48 8.90
C ALA A 110 4.07 3.64 9.78
N CYS A 111 3.69 2.44 9.33
CA CYS A 111 2.76 1.58 10.07
C CYS A 111 3.33 1.09 11.41
N ARG A 112 4.63 0.81 11.48
CA ARG A 112 5.30 0.36 12.70
C ARG A 112 5.69 1.49 13.64
N ARG A 113 5.46 2.74 13.24
CA ARG A 113 5.89 3.94 13.96
C ARG A 113 7.38 3.94 14.28
N GLU A 114 8.18 3.34 13.38
CA GLU A 114 9.65 3.30 13.49
C GLU A 114 10.26 4.69 13.26
N ILE A 115 9.47 5.64 12.75
CA ILE A 115 9.85 7.04 12.52
C ILE A 115 8.80 7.96 13.15
N GLU A 116 9.18 8.75 14.16
CA GLU A 116 8.28 9.59 14.99
C GLU A 116 7.45 10.63 14.22
N ALA A 117 7.95 11.12 13.07
CA ALA A 117 7.28 12.11 12.23
C ALA A 117 6.39 11.49 11.12
N ALA A 118 6.23 10.17 11.12
CA ALA A 118 5.34 9.51 10.17
C ALA A 118 3.90 9.61 10.67
N ASP A 119 3.11 10.55 10.14
CA ASP A 119 1.66 10.35 10.13
C ASP A 119 1.42 9.00 9.45
N PRO A 120 0.79 8.01 10.12
CA PRO A 120 0.42 6.79 9.44
C PRO A 120 -0.45 7.19 8.24
N PRO A 121 -0.26 6.58 7.06
CA PRO A 121 -1.17 6.80 5.96
C PRO A 121 -2.58 6.51 6.46
N ASP A 122 -3.50 7.44 6.25
CA ASP A 122 -4.86 7.38 6.79
C ASP A 122 -5.74 6.41 5.97
N TRP A 123 -5.19 5.23 5.67
CA TRP A 123 -5.84 4.18 4.90
C TRP A 123 -7.10 3.70 5.63
N GLU A 124 -7.08 3.68 6.97
CA GLU A 124 -8.24 3.26 7.78
C GLU A 124 -9.38 4.25 7.56
N ARG A 125 -9.13 5.55 7.69
CA ARG A 125 -10.16 6.57 7.43
C ARG A 125 -10.64 6.56 5.99
N VAL A 126 -9.71 6.48 5.03
CA VAL A 126 -10.06 6.50 3.60
C VAL A 126 -10.95 5.31 3.22
N LEU A 127 -10.59 4.11 3.69
CA LEU A 127 -11.38 2.91 3.43
C LEU A 127 -12.70 2.95 4.21
N THR A 128 -12.68 3.43 5.46
CA THR A 128 -13.90 3.61 6.26
C THR A 128 -14.87 4.56 5.57
N GLU A 129 -14.40 5.70 5.03
CA GLU A 129 -15.25 6.66 4.33
C GLU A 129 -15.92 6.06 3.08
N LEU A 130 -15.23 5.19 2.33
CA LEU A 130 -15.85 4.47 1.21
C LEU A 130 -16.89 3.46 1.70
N LEU A 131 -16.60 2.76 2.78
CA LEU A 131 -17.50 1.75 3.35
C LEU A 131 -18.72 2.38 4.02
N ASP A 132 -18.59 3.55 4.65
CA ASP A 132 -19.72 4.35 5.16
C ASP A 132 -20.65 4.73 4.00
N ARG A 133 -20.09 5.27 2.91
CA ARG A 133 -20.88 5.59 1.70
C ARG A 133 -21.52 4.35 1.06
N ALA A 134 -20.93 3.17 1.24
CA ALA A 134 -21.52 1.91 0.79
C ALA A 134 -22.69 1.50 1.69
N ALA A 135 -22.55 1.65 3.01
CA ALA A 135 -23.63 1.43 3.98
C ALA A 135 -24.82 2.37 3.71
N ASP A 136 -24.57 3.67 3.51
CA ASP A 136 -25.59 4.68 3.21
C ASP A 136 -26.38 4.36 1.93
N ARG A 137 -25.75 3.68 0.97
CA ARG A 137 -26.38 3.24 -0.28
C ARG A 137 -27.07 1.87 -0.19
N GLY A 138 -27.05 1.22 0.98
CA GLY A 138 -27.62 -0.12 1.17
C GLY A 138 -26.79 -1.23 0.51
N TYR A 139 -25.50 -1.00 0.26
CA TYR A 139 -24.61 -2.01 -0.33
C TYR A 139 -23.99 -2.93 0.72
N LEU A 140 -23.99 -2.52 1.99
CA LEU A 140 -23.53 -3.35 3.12
C LEU A 140 -24.72 -3.88 3.93
N LEU A 141 -24.54 -5.05 4.54
CA LEU A 141 -25.50 -5.62 5.48
C LEU A 141 -25.62 -4.71 6.71
N PRO A 142 -26.82 -4.54 7.31
CA PRO A 142 -27.01 -3.64 8.46
C PRO A 142 -26.19 -4.00 9.71
N THR A 143 -25.73 -5.25 9.81
CA THR A 143 -24.92 -5.77 10.92
C THR A 143 -23.43 -5.45 10.79
N VAL A 144 -23.00 -4.88 9.67
CA VAL A 144 -21.60 -4.62 9.37
C VAL A 144 -21.22 -3.22 9.81
N ASP A 145 -20.24 -3.13 10.72
CA ASP A 145 -19.56 -1.88 11.04
C ASP A 145 -18.52 -1.56 9.94
N PRO A 146 -18.67 -0.47 9.17
CA PRO A 146 -17.73 -0.05 8.13
C PRO A 146 -16.29 0.07 8.61
N ARG A 147 -16.09 0.56 9.84
CA ARG A 147 -14.75 0.74 10.41
C ARG A 147 -14.12 -0.58 10.80
N ALA A 148 -14.89 -1.51 11.38
CA ALA A 148 -14.42 -2.87 11.63
C ALA A 148 -14.06 -3.58 10.33
N LEU A 149 -14.91 -3.44 9.30
CA LEU A 149 -14.66 -4.02 7.98
C LEU A 149 -13.38 -3.47 7.35
N ALA A 150 -13.14 -2.15 7.41
CA ALA A 150 -11.89 -1.54 6.93
C ALA A 150 -10.65 -2.16 7.59
N ARG A 151 -10.68 -2.32 8.93
CA ARG A 151 -9.58 -2.94 9.69
C ARG A 151 -9.36 -4.40 9.30
N VAL A 152 -10.43 -5.17 9.09
CA VAL A 152 -10.34 -6.58 8.67
C VAL A 152 -9.74 -6.70 7.27
N VAL A 153 -10.23 -5.92 6.31
CA VAL A 153 -9.71 -5.89 4.93
C VAL A 153 -8.22 -5.57 4.94
N TYR A 154 -7.82 -4.50 5.62
CA TYR A 154 -6.42 -4.12 5.66
C TYR A 154 -5.54 -5.15 6.37
N SER A 155 -6.00 -5.70 7.50
CA SER A 155 -5.25 -6.73 8.23
C SER A 155 -5.07 -7.99 7.40
N ALA A 156 -6.10 -8.41 6.66
CA ALA A 156 -6.01 -9.57 5.78
C ALA A 156 -5.02 -9.35 4.63
N LEU A 157 -5.03 -8.17 4.02
CA LEU A 157 -4.21 -7.86 2.84
C LEU A 157 -2.75 -7.56 3.19
N VAL A 158 -2.50 -6.85 4.30
CA VAL A 158 -1.16 -6.64 4.83
C VAL A 158 -0.62 -7.92 5.48
N GLY A 159 -1.47 -8.70 6.17
CA GLY A 159 -1.10 -9.99 6.72
C GLY A 159 -0.68 -10.98 5.63
N ALA A 160 -1.43 -11.04 4.53
CA ALA A 160 -1.09 -11.84 3.35
C ALA A 160 0.32 -11.52 2.80
N ARG A 161 0.72 -10.24 2.80
CA ARG A 161 2.08 -9.78 2.44
C ARG A 161 3.16 -10.20 3.44
N THR A 162 2.80 -10.41 4.70
CA THR A 162 3.79 -10.75 5.73
C THR A 162 4.17 -12.23 5.66
N ILE A 163 3.22 -13.06 5.23
CA ILE A 163 3.39 -14.51 5.08
C ILE A 163 4.03 -14.84 3.73
N ASP A 164 3.64 -14.14 2.67
CA ASP A 164 4.21 -14.31 1.33
C ASP A 164 5.46 -13.43 1.18
N ARG A 165 6.66 -14.04 1.05
CA ARG A 165 7.90 -13.28 0.80
C ARG A 165 8.02 -12.77 -0.64
N GLY A 166 7.03 -13.05 -1.49
CA GLY A 166 6.92 -12.59 -2.88
C GLY A 166 5.81 -11.55 -3.09
N ALA A 167 5.61 -11.12 -4.33
CA ALA A 167 4.47 -10.27 -4.70
C ALA A 167 3.16 -10.97 -4.34
N VAL A 168 2.17 -10.22 -3.83
CA VAL A 168 0.82 -10.78 -3.66
C VAL A 168 0.30 -11.09 -5.05
N SER A 169 0.05 -12.36 -5.34
CA SER A 169 -0.59 -12.69 -6.60
C SER A 169 -1.94 -11.98 -6.67
N THR A 170 -2.28 -11.40 -7.83
CA THR A 170 -3.58 -10.76 -8.10
C THR A 170 -4.76 -11.66 -7.73
N GLY A 171 -4.57 -12.99 -7.74
CA GLY A 171 -5.56 -13.98 -7.29
C GLY A 171 -5.88 -13.92 -5.79
N ARG A 172 -4.90 -13.58 -4.92
CA ARG A 172 -5.08 -13.58 -3.47
C ARG A 172 -5.86 -12.36 -2.97
N THR A 173 -5.67 -11.19 -3.59
CA THR A 173 -6.48 -10.01 -3.29
C THR A 173 -7.94 -10.21 -3.68
N ALA A 174 -8.18 -10.78 -4.87
CA ALA A 174 -9.52 -11.11 -5.33
C ALA A 174 -10.21 -12.16 -4.41
N GLU A 175 -9.44 -13.11 -3.87
CA GLU A 175 -9.94 -14.08 -2.90
C GLU A 175 -10.36 -13.43 -1.57
N VAL A 176 -9.52 -12.55 -1.01
CA VAL A 176 -9.85 -11.81 0.22
C VAL A 176 -11.12 -10.99 0.01
N TRP A 177 -11.22 -10.22 -1.08
CA TRP A 177 -12.42 -9.44 -1.37
C TRP A 177 -13.66 -10.32 -1.54
N ARG A 178 -13.52 -11.47 -2.21
CA ARG A 178 -14.63 -12.42 -2.39
C ARG A 178 -15.15 -12.94 -1.05
N ILE A 179 -14.25 -13.34 -0.15
CA ILE A 179 -14.63 -13.87 1.18
C ILE A 179 -15.25 -12.76 2.03
N VAL A 180 -14.59 -11.60 2.09
CA VAL A 180 -15.02 -10.48 2.93
C VAL A 180 -16.35 -9.90 2.46
N LEU A 181 -16.51 -9.62 1.17
CA LEU A 181 -17.72 -9.01 0.64
C LEU A 181 -18.92 -9.96 0.63
N ARG A 182 -18.71 -11.28 0.62
CA ARG A 182 -19.82 -12.22 0.84
C ARG A 182 -20.43 -12.12 2.23
N GLY A 183 -19.60 -11.89 3.23
CA GLY A 183 -20.06 -11.72 4.62
C GLY A 183 -20.53 -10.29 4.93
N ALA A 184 -20.29 -9.34 4.02
CA ALA A 184 -20.48 -7.92 4.31
C ALA A 184 -21.43 -7.18 3.35
N ALA A 185 -21.49 -7.55 2.07
CA ALA A 185 -22.28 -6.87 1.06
C ALA A 185 -23.69 -7.47 0.92
N THR A 186 -24.64 -6.65 0.49
CA THR A 186 -26.01 -7.12 0.24
C THR A 186 -26.08 -8.01 -1.00
N PRO A 187 -27.02 -8.99 -1.04
CA PRO A 187 -27.20 -9.84 -2.22
C PRO A 187 -27.51 -9.05 -3.49
N GLU A 188 -28.13 -7.88 -3.37
CA GLU A 188 -28.42 -6.99 -4.50
C GLU A 188 -27.16 -6.46 -5.15
N TRP A 189 -26.23 -5.93 -4.36
CA TRP A 189 -24.95 -5.43 -4.88
C TRP A 189 -24.05 -6.57 -5.40
N LEU A 190 -24.09 -7.76 -4.77
CA LEU A 190 -23.31 -8.91 -5.26
C LEU A 190 -23.74 -9.36 -6.66
N ARG A 191 -25.02 -9.24 -7.01
CA ARG A 191 -25.52 -9.58 -8.37
C ARG A 191 -24.98 -8.65 -9.45
N THR A 192 -24.64 -7.41 -9.13
CA THR A 192 -24.07 -6.47 -10.11
C THR A 192 -22.57 -6.69 -10.32
N ASN A 193 -21.94 -7.59 -9.56
CA ASN A 193 -20.49 -7.84 -9.57
C ASN A 193 -20.15 -9.34 -9.68
N PRO A 194 -20.43 -9.99 -10.83
CA PRO A 194 -20.33 -11.44 -11.00
C PRO A 194 -18.89 -12.00 -10.89
N VAL A 195 -17.86 -11.16 -10.98
CA VAL A 195 -16.47 -11.59 -10.72
C VAL A 195 -16.25 -11.98 -9.25
N LEU A 196 -17.09 -11.47 -8.35
CA LEU A 196 -17.11 -11.82 -6.93
C LEU A 196 -18.04 -13.02 -6.62
N GLN A 197 -18.75 -13.54 -7.63
CA GLN A 197 -19.53 -14.76 -7.54
C GLN A 197 -18.64 -16.01 -7.72
N PRO A 198 -18.99 -17.15 -7.11
CA PRO A 198 -18.29 -18.41 -7.36
C PRO A 198 -18.40 -18.75 -8.86
N PRO A 199 -17.44 -19.53 -9.40
CA PRO A 199 -17.49 -19.96 -10.80
C PRO A 199 -18.84 -20.57 -11.19
N ASP A 200 -19.49 -21.25 -10.24
CA ASP A 200 -20.72 -22.02 -10.45
C ASP A 200 -22.01 -21.15 -10.50
N GLU A 201 -21.95 -19.88 -10.11
CA GLU A 201 -23.10 -18.95 -10.09
C GLU A 201 -22.98 -17.81 -11.11
N ARG A 202 -21.90 -17.77 -11.91
CA ARG A 202 -21.75 -16.72 -12.94
C ARG A 202 -22.81 -16.92 -14.03
N PRO A 203 -23.49 -15.84 -14.49
CA PRO A 203 -24.36 -15.95 -15.65
C PRO A 203 -23.53 -16.41 -16.86
N ARG A 204 -24.06 -17.40 -17.59
CA ARG A 204 -23.47 -17.92 -18.83
C ARG A 204 -23.47 -16.87 -19.93
#